data_AF-A0A225E0S9-F1
#
_entry.id   AF-A0A225E0S9-F1
#
_cell.length_a   1.000
_cell.length_b   1.000
_cell.length_c   1.000
_cell.angle_alpha   90.00
_cell.angle_beta   90.00
_cell.angle_gamma   90.00
#
_symmetry.space_group_name_H-M   'P 1'
#
loop_
_entity.id
_entity.type
_entity.pdbx_description
1 polymer ?
#
loop_
_entity_poly.entity_id
_entity_poly.type
_entity_poly.pdbx_seq_one_letter_code
_entity_poly.pdbx_strand_id
1 'polypeptide(L)'
;MTPKNWLRHVLTARASNPSTRAKIFARGLEKLDDRIVPAVSGTRSIDETNNNIANPTYGTAGTDLIRLAPVGYADGVSSPALPRTRVPGRSATS
;
A
#
# COMPACT_ATOMS: atom_id res chain seq x y z
N MET A 1 -5.03 -87.34 5.78
CA MET A 1 -4.50 -86.22 6.59
C MET A 1 -3.25 -85.69 5.90
N THR A 2 -3.37 -84.54 5.24
CA THR A 2 -2.27 -83.72 4.71
C THR A 2 -2.68 -82.26 4.89
N PRO A 3 -1.79 -81.36 5.36
CA PRO A 3 -2.20 -80.08 5.91
C PRO A 3 -2.04 -78.89 4.94
N LYS A 4 -2.88 -77.87 5.16
CA LYS A 4 -2.70 -76.42 4.94
C LYS A 4 -2.32 -75.91 3.54
N ASN A 5 -3.12 -74.98 3.02
CA ASN A 5 -2.60 -73.75 2.39
C ASN A 5 -3.72 -72.70 2.22
N TRP A 6 -4.03 -72.00 3.32
CA TRP A 6 -4.88 -70.79 3.31
C TRP A 6 -4.05 -69.57 2.89
N LEU A 7 -3.50 -69.62 1.68
CA LEU A 7 -2.64 -68.56 1.13
C LEU A 7 -3.34 -67.85 -0.03
N ARG A 8 -3.61 -66.56 0.21
CA ARG A 8 -3.42 -65.45 -0.73
C ARG A 8 -4.39 -65.39 -1.92
N HIS A 9 -5.52 -64.73 -1.71
CA HIS A 9 -6.15 -63.94 -2.77
C HIS A 9 -6.40 -62.51 -2.27
N VAL A 10 -5.40 -61.65 -2.48
CA VAL A 10 -5.38 -60.60 -3.51
C VAL A 10 -5.87 -59.27 -2.90
N LEU A 11 -4.91 -58.54 -2.35
CA LEU A 11 -5.01 -57.10 -2.17
C LEU A 11 -5.10 -56.44 -3.56
N THR A 12 -6.30 -56.20 -4.05
CA THR A 12 -6.53 -55.21 -5.10
C THR A 12 -7.31 -54.06 -4.50
N ALA A 13 -6.60 -53.20 -3.76
CA ALA A 13 -7.08 -51.87 -3.49
C ALA A 13 -7.31 -51.17 -4.84
N ARG A 14 -8.59 -51.06 -5.22
CA ARG A 14 -9.05 -50.38 -6.42
C ARG A 14 -8.58 -48.93 -6.35
N ALA A 15 -7.65 -48.55 -7.21
CA ALA A 15 -7.19 -47.18 -7.35
C ALA A 15 -8.39 -46.27 -7.61
N SER A 16 -8.70 -45.38 -6.68
CA SER A 16 -9.72 -44.35 -6.85
C SER A 16 -9.27 -43.41 -7.96
N ASN A 17 -10.08 -43.27 -9.01
CA ASN A 17 -9.83 -42.39 -10.15
C ASN A 17 -9.61 -40.94 -9.68
N PRO A 18 -8.41 -40.35 -9.85
CA PRO A 18 -8.07 -39.03 -9.32
C PRO A 18 -8.86 -37.89 -9.98
N SER A 19 -9.50 -38.15 -11.12
CA SER A 19 -10.17 -37.14 -11.95
C SER A 19 -11.43 -36.51 -11.33
N THR A 20 -12.06 -37.16 -10.35
CA THR A 20 -13.29 -36.64 -9.73
C THR A 20 -12.99 -35.65 -8.60
N ARG A 21 -11.85 -35.78 -7.91
CA ARG A 21 -11.44 -34.84 -6.83
C ARG A 21 -10.92 -33.51 -7.36
N ALA A 22 -10.31 -33.51 -8.54
CA ALA A 22 -9.71 -32.31 -9.12
C ALA A 22 -10.75 -31.24 -9.55
N LYS A 23 -12.01 -31.63 -9.78
CA LYS A 23 -13.03 -30.71 -10.32
C LYS A 23 -13.69 -29.80 -9.28
N ILE A 24 -13.67 -30.18 -7.99
CA ILE A 24 -14.38 -29.40 -6.94
C ILE A 24 -13.56 -28.18 -6.49
N PHE A 25 -12.24 -28.20 -6.65
CA PHE A 25 -11.34 -27.10 -6.27
C PHE A 25 -11.04 -26.10 -7.40
N ALA A 26 -11.67 -26.24 -8.57
CA ALA A 26 -11.49 -25.34 -9.71
C ALA A 26 -12.27 -24.01 -9.60
N ARG A 27 -12.62 -23.57 -8.38
CA ARG A 27 -13.04 -22.18 -8.17
C ARG A 27 -11.76 -21.35 -8.21
N GLY A 28 -11.63 -20.53 -9.26
CA GLY A 28 -10.42 -19.77 -9.57
C GLY A 28 -9.86 -19.07 -8.34
N LEU A 29 -8.70 -19.55 -7.90
CA LEU A 29 -7.86 -18.83 -6.95
C LEU A 29 -7.17 -17.73 -7.75
N GLU A 30 -7.56 -16.48 -7.53
CA GLU A 30 -6.81 -15.35 -8.03
C GLU A 30 -5.43 -15.32 -7.35
N LYS A 31 -4.39 -15.11 -8.16
CA LYS A 31 -3.02 -15.03 -7.65
C LYS A 31 -2.93 -13.78 -6.78
N LEU A 32 -2.65 -13.96 -5.49
CA LEU A 32 -2.40 -12.85 -4.57
C LEU A 32 -1.13 -12.12 -5.02
N ASP A 33 -1.17 -10.78 -5.01
CA ASP A 33 0.02 -9.97 -5.29
C ASP A 33 1.13 -10.28 -4.30
N ASP A 34 2.37 -10.21 -4.79
CA ASP A 34 3.55 -10.43 -3.96
C ASP A 34 3.59 -9.36 -2.85
N ARG A 35 3.92 -9.78 -1.62
CA ARG A 35 4.06 -8.86 -0.49
C ARG A 35 5.29 -7.98 -0.72
N ILE A 36 5.04 -6.78 -1.24
CA ILE A 36 6.06 -5.77 -1.46
C ILE A 36 6.40 -5.12 -0.11
N VAL A 37 7.63 -5.32 0.36
CA VAL A 37 8.21 -4.54 1.46
C VAL A 37 8.80 -3.26 0.87
N PRO A 38 8.32 -2.06 1.23
CA PRO A 38 8.73 -0.81 0.57
C PRO A 38 10.24 -0.55 0.57
N ALA A 39 10.94 -1.01 1.61
CA ALA A 39 12.39 -0.87 1.73
C ALA A 39 13.20 -1.69 0.70
N VAL A 40 12.62 -2.72 0.07
CA VAL A 40 13.33 -3.67 -0.82
C VAL A 40 12.81 -3.64 -2.26
N SER A 41 11.54 -3.30 -2.45
CA SER A 41 10.83 -3.39 -3.73
C SER A 41 11.03 -2.21 -4.68
N GLY A 42 11.75 -1.16 -4.26
CA GLY A 42 11.85 0.09 -5.03
C GLY A 42 10.53 0.89 -5.05
N THR A 43 9.58 0.59 -4.18
CA THR A 43 8.36 1.42 -4.01
C THR A 43 8.61 2.54 -3.02
N ARG A 44 8.10 3.73 -3.31
CA ARG A 44 8.22 4.90 -2.42
C ARG A 44 7.50 4.70 -1.08
N SER A 45 8.01 5.35 -0.04
CA SER A 45 7.31 5.39 1.26
C SER A 45 5.98 6.11 1.13
N ILE A 46 4.96 5.67 1.86
CA ILE A 46 3.61 6.27 1.83
C ILE A 46 3.63 7.74 2.28
N ASP A 47 4.49 8.06 3.23
CA ASP A 47 4.68 9.39 3.78
C ASP A 47 5.80 10.17 3.10
N GLU A 48 6.41 9.65 2.02
CA GLU A 48 7.55 10.22 1.29
C GLU A 48 8.84 10.41 2.12
N THR A 49 8.93 9.78 3.29
CA THR A 49 10.17 9.76 4.09
C THR A 49 11.30 9.05 3.31
N ASN A 50 12.52 9.57 3.46
CA ASN A 50 13.74 9.16 2.75
C ASN A 50 13.76 9.44 1.23
N ASN A 51 12.85 10.28 0.70
CA ASN A 51 12.92 10.67 -0.71
C ASN A 51 14.18 11.51 -1.04
N ASN A 52 14.70 12.27 -0.08
CA ASN A 52 15.96 13.01 -0.21
C ASN A 52 17.06 12.36 0.64
N ILE A 53 18.13 11.88 -0.01
CA ILE A 53 19.24 11.17 0.66
C ILE A 53 19.97 12.06 1.67
N ALA A 54 20.15 13.34 1.36
CA ALA A 54 20.86 14.27 2.23
C ALA A 54 20.00 14.75 3.40
N ASN A 55 18.68 14.83 3.20
CA ASN A 55 17.72 15.30 4.19
C ASN A 55 16.48 14.40 4.21
N PRO A 56 16.53 13.26 4.90
CA PRO A 56 15.49 12.23 4.82
C PRO A 56 14.07 12.66 5.17
N THR A 57 13.89 13.75 5.91
CA THR A 57 12.59 14.27 6.34
C THR A 57 11.99 15.31 5.39
N TYR A 58 12.71 15.71 4.33
CA TYR A 58 12.22 16.73 3.40
C TYR A 58 11.10 16.17 2.52
N GLY A 59 9.94 16.82 2.58
CA GLY A 59 8.75 16.41 1.83
C GLY A 59 7.95 15.31 2.52
N THR A 60 8.32 14.91 3.75
CA THR A 60 7.53 13.97 4.54
C THR A 60 6.13 14.52 4.79
N ALA A 61 5.10 13.68 4.67
CA ALA A 61 3.72 14.06 4.95
C ALA A 61 3.54 14.56 6.40
N GLY A 62 2.70 15.57 6.60
CA GLY A 62 2.41 16.14 7.92
C GLY A 62 3.46 17.12 8.46
N THR A 63 4.48 17.48 7.67
CA THR A 63 5.42 18.56 8.01
C THR A 63 4.93 19.93 7.52
N ASP A 64 5.40 20.99 8.18
CA ASP A 64 5.08 22.36 7.79
C ASP A 64 5.58 22.73 6.38
N LEU A 65 4.83 23.60 5.69
CA LEU A 65 5.24 24.13 4.39
C LEU A 65 6.37 25.16 4.53
N ILE A 66 7.30 25.14 3.58
CA ILE A 66 8.39 26.12 3.49
C ILE A 66 7.82 27.51 3.17
N ARG A 67 8.32 28.53 3.87
CA ARG A 67 7.96 29.94 3.64
C ARG A 67 9.09 30.66 2.91
N LEU A 68 8.78 31.26 1.76
CA LEU A 68 9.71 32.13 1.03
C LEU A 68 9.69 33.58 1.53
N ALA A 69 8.60 34.00 2.18
CA ALA A 69 8.41 35.33 2.72
C ALA A 69 7.86 35.27 4.16
N PRO A 70 7.99 36.36 4.94
CA PRO A 70 7.40 36.45 6.28
C PRO A 70 5.87 36.25 6.29
N VAL A 71 5.33 35.88 7.45
CA VAL A 71 3.87 35.75 7.64
C VAL A 71 3.16 37.10 7.63
N GLY A 72 1.93 37.12 7.09
CA GLY A 72 1.09 38.31 6.99
C GLY A 72 -0.25 38.18 7.73
N TYR A 73 -0.29 37.43 8.84
CA TYR A 73 -1.51 37.27 9.66
C TYR A 73 -1.89 38.58 10.37
N ALA A 74 -3.19 38.79 10.58
CA ALA A 74 -3.70 40.01 11.21
C ALA A 74 -3.26 40.16 12.68
N ASP A 75 -3.10 39.05 13.39
CA ASP A 75 -2.64 38.97 14.78
C ASP A 75 -1.16 38.58 14.90
N GLY A 76 -0.46 38.42 13.77
CA GLY A 76 0.91 37.91 13.71
C GLY A 76 1.08 36.42 14.04
N VAL A 77 -0.01 35.68 14.33
CA VAL A 77 0.03 34.29 14.78
C VAL A 77 -0.75 33.37 13.86
N SER A 78 -2.07 33.56 13.75
CA SER A 78 -2.96 32.60 13.08
C SER A 78 -4.21 33.21 12.44
N SER A 79 -4.60 34.44 12.83
CA SER A 79 -5.75 35.11 12.26
C SER A 79 -5.48 35.51 10.80
N PRO A 80 -6.31 35.08 9.84
CA PRO A 80 -6.13 35.42 8.43
C PRO A 80 -6.00 36.94 8.22
N ALA A 81 -5.21 37.32 7.21
CA ALA A 81 -5.10 38.72 6.81
C ALA A 81 -6.47 39.29 6.41
N LEU A 82 -6.66 40.60 6.59
CA LEU A 82 -7.85 41.28 6.12
C LEU A 82 -7.97 41.18 4.59
N PRO A 83 -9.21 41.14 4.04
CA PRO A 83 -9.43 41.16 2.61
C PRO A 83 -8.71 42.34 1.97
N ARG A 84 -7.97 42.09 0.88
CA ARG A 84 -7.43 43.16 0.06
C ARG A 84 -8.58 43.80 -0.73
N THR A 85 -9.32 44.71 -0.11
CA THR A 85 -10.29 45.55 -0.82
C THR A 85 -9.54 46.52 -1.73
N ARG A 86 -9.74 46.43 -3.05
CA ARG A 86 -9.47 47.57 -3.92
C ARG A 86 -10.43 48.67 -3.52
N VAL A 87 -9.92 49.77 -2.98
CA VAL A 87 -10.71 50.99 -2.84
C VAL A 87 -10.91 51.54 -4.27
N PRO A 88 -12.15 51.58 -4.81
CA PRO A 88 -12.38 52.20 -6.11
C PRO A 88 -12.10 53.72 -5.96
N GLY A 89 -11.17 54.24 -6.76
CA GLY A 89 -10.96 55.69 -6.90
C GLY A 89 -9.74 56.31 -6.22
N ARG A 90 -8.84 55.56 -5.57
CA ARG A 90 -7.59 56.15 -5.08
C ARG A 90 -6.49 56.04 -6.13
N SER A 91 -6.43 57.04 -7.01
CA SER A 91 -5.29 57.29 -7.91
C SER A 91 -4.02 57.40 -7.07
N ALA A 92 -2.97 56.67 -7.45
CA ALA A 92 -1.65 56.81 -6.87
C ALA A 92 -1.06 58.16 -7.28
N THR A 93 -1.17 59.17 -6.41
CA THR A 93 -0.33 60.36 -6.45
C THR A 93 0.73 60.24 -5.37
N SER A 94 1.93 59.84 -5.77
CA SER A 94 3.25 60.39 -5.40
C SER A 94 4.35 59.49 -5.91
#